data_AF-X0TSA5-F1
#
_entry.id   AF-X0TSA5-F1
#
_cell.length_a   1.000
_cell.length_b   1.000
_cell.length_c   1.000
_cell.angle_alpha   90.00
_cell.angle_beta   90.00
_cell.angle_gamma   90.00
#
_symmetry.space_group_name_H-M   'P 1'
#
loop_
_entity.id
_entity.type
_entity.pdbx_description
1 polymer ?
#
loop_
_entity_poly.entity_id
_entity_poly.type
_entity_poly.pdbx_seq_one_letter_code
_entity_poly.pdbx_strand_id
1 'polypeptide(L)' 'GDFDFSEVNWPDLLHIEQLHIEDTEPLRVEQEAFLKAVAEKDAQPEVTAEEGLAAMECAEKILAAIKKHKWD' A
#
# COMPACT_ATOMS: atom_id res chain seq x y z
N GLY A 1 36.81 -15.32 11.62
CA GLY A 1 36.07 -14.62 12.67
C GLY A 1 35.08 -15.62 13.22
N ASP A 2 35.18 -15.89 14.52
CA ASP A 2 34.32 -16.82 15.23
C ASP A 2 33.16 -16.00 15.80
N PHE A 3 32.03 -15.96 15.09
CA PHE A 3 30.84 -15.22 15.52
C PHE A 3 29.82 -16.24 16.01
N ASP A 4 29.56 -16.23 17.31
CA ASP A 4 28.57 -17.12 17.93
C ASP A 4 27.18 -16.47 17.90
N PHE A 5 26.30 -17.03 17.08
CA PHE A 5 24.92 -16.58 16.92
C PHE A 5 24.05 -16.83 18.16
N SER A 6 24.51 -17.62 19.13
CA SER A 6 23.80 -17.90 20.37
C SER A 6 23.97 -16.82 21.44
N GLU A 7 24.98 -15.95 21.32
CA GLU A 7 25.25 -14.84 22.25
C GLU A 7 24.49 -13.56 21.90
N VAL A 8 23.80 -13.51 20.76
CA VAL A 8 23.08 -12.33 20.29
C VAL A 8 21.67 -12.27 20.90
N ASN A 9 21.31 -11.11 21.48
CA ASN A 9 19.95 -10.84 21.95
C ASN A 9 19.05 -10.42 20.77
N TRP A 10 18.59 -11.41 20.00
CA TRP A 10 17.78 -11.21 18.80
C TRP A 10 16.51 -10.38 18.99
N PRO A 11 15.75 -10.51 20.10
CA PRO A 11 14.59 -9.66 20.36
C PRO A 11 14.88 -8.15 20.38
N ASP A 12 16.05 -7.73 20.87
CA ASP A 12 16.43 -6.31 20.93
C ASP A 12 16.73 -5.72 19.53
N LEU A 13 16.91 -6.59 18.53
CA LEU A 13 17.10 -6.22 17.13
C LEU A 13 15.78 -6.17 16.36
N LEU A 14 14.66 -6.54 16.99
CA LEU A 14 13.33 -6.44 16.37
C LEU A 14 12.77 -5.04 16.58
N HIS A 15 12.60 -4.32 15.49
CA HIS A 15 11.83 -3.08 15.49
C HIS A 15 10.34 -3.44 15.40
N ILE A 16 9.65 -3.43 16.54
CA ILE A 16 8.23 -3.79 16.65
C ILE A 16 7.40 -2.51 16.75
N GLU A 17 6.55 -2.28 15.76
CA GLU A 17 5.59 -1.18 15.75
C GLU A 17 4.17 -1.72 15.99
N GLN A 18 3.44 -1.06 16.90
CA GLN A 18 2.02 -1.33 17.09
C GLN A 18 1.25 -0.57 16.02
N LEU A 19 0.85 -1.28 14.96
CA LEU A 19 0.04 -0.69 13.90
C LEU A 19 -1.38 -0.46 14.44
N HIS A 20 -1.78 0.81 14.57
CA HIS A 20 -3.16 1.15 14.85
C HIS A 20 -3.98 0.92 13.58
N ILE A 21 -4.89 -0.04 13.63
CA ILE A 21 -5.85 -0.29 12.56
C ILE A 21 -7.14 0.41 12.98
N GLU A 22 -7.52 1.44 12.25
CA GLU A 22 -8.81 2.12 12.46
C GLU A 22 -9.95 1.13 12.17
N ASP A 23 -10.92 1.03 13.09
CA ASP A 23 -12.12 0.19 12.94
C ASP A 23 -13.18 0.91 12.09
N THR A 24 -12.75 1.40 10.93
CA THR A 24 -13.61 2.03 9.94
C THR A 24 -13.79 1.09 8.76
N GLU A 25 -15.04 0.75 8.45
CA GLU A 25 -15.37 -0.02 7.25
C GLU A 25 -14.87 0.71 5.98
N PRO A 26 -13.85 0.16 5.27
CA PRO A 26 -13.20 0.89 4.18
C PRO A 26 -14.15 1.27 3.05
N LEU A 27 -15.07 0.36 2.68
CA LEU A 27 -16.05 0.60 1.62
C LEU A 27 -17.04 1.70 1.96
N ARG A 28 -17.39 1.87 3.24
CA ARG A 28 -18.27 2.95 3.68
C ARG A 28 -17.55 4.30 3.57
N VAL A 29 -16.30 4.36 4.01
CA VAL A 29 -15.47 5.57 3.94
C VAL A 29 -15.27 6.01 2.48
N GLU A 30 -14.99 5.07 1.58
CA GLU A 30 -14.85 5.34 0.15
C GLU A 30 -16.14 5.91 -0.47
N GLN A 31 -17.30 5.32 -0.14
CA GLN A 31 -18.61 5.81 -0.61
C GLN A 31 -18.93 7.20 -0.08
N GLU A 32 -18.63 7.47 1.19
CA GLU A 32 -18.82 8.80 1.80
C GLU A 32 -17.94 9.85 1.11
N ALA A 33 -16.67 9.51 0.83
CA ALA A 33 -15.75 10.38 0.09
C ALA A 33 -16.27 10.67 -1.33
N PHE A 34 -16.80 9.67 -2.02
CA PHE A 34 -17.41 9.85 -3.34
C PHE A 34 -18.62 10.78 -3.29
N LEU A 35 -19.56 10.56 -2.37
CA LEU A 35 -20.73 11.43 -2.21
C LEU A 35 -20.33 12.89 -1.91
N LYS A 36 -19.31 13.08 -1.08
CA LYS A 36 -18.76 14.40 -0.77
C LYS A 36 -18.18 15.08 -2.01
N ALA A 37 -17.37 14.37 -2.80
CA ALA A 37 -16.81 14.89 -4.05
C ALA A 37 -17.88 15.26 -5.08
N VAL A 38 -19.01 14.57 -5.09
CA VAL A 38 -20.16 14.92 -5.96
C VAL A 38 -20.89 16.15 -5.45
N ALA A 39 -21.08 16.28 -4.14
CA ALA A 39 -21.85 17.36 -3.53
C ALA A 39 -21.09 18.69 -3.45
N GLU A 40 -19.78 18.65 -3.24
CA GLU A 40 -18.94 19.81 -2.99
C GLU A 40 -18.03 20.10 -4.18
N LYS A 41 -18.05 21.34 -4.68
CA LYS A 41 -17.28 21.75 -5.88
C LYS A 41 -15.76 21.62 -5.74
N ASP A 42 -15.26 21.80 -4.53
CA ASP A 42 -13.82 21.84 -4.23
C ASP A 42 -13.33 20.55 -3.55
N ALA A 43 -14.22 19.57 -3.32
CA ALA A 43 -13.84 18.27 -2.80
C ALA A 43 -13.37 17.36 -3.93
N GLN A 44 -12.38 16.53 -3.63
CA GLN A 44 -11.90 15.47 -4.51
C GLN A 44 -12.00 14.14 -3.76
N PRO A 45 -12.28 13.03 -4.46
CA PRO A 45 -12.16 11.71 -3.86
C PRO A 45 -10.71 11.45 -3.46
N GLU A 46 -10.50 10.48 -2.57
CA GLU A 46 -9.17 10.09 -2.09
C GLU A 46 -8.25 9.59 -3.23
N VAL A 47 -8.84 9.05 -4.29
CA VAL A 47 -8.13 8.65 -5.52
C VAL A 47 -8.78 9.34 -6.71
N THR A 48 -8.02 10.17 -7.43
CA THR A 48 -8.51 10.82 -8.65
C THR A 48 -8.45 9.88 -9.86
N ALA A 49 -9.03 10.31 -10.98
CA ALA A 49 -8.98 9.56 -12.23
C ALA A 49 -7.54 9.38 -12.74
N GLU A 50 -6.71 10.42 -12.61
CA GLU A 50 -5.30 10.41 -13.02
C GLU A 50 -4.46 9.45 -12.17
N GLU A 51 -4.71 9.43 -10.86
CA GLU A 51 -4.05 8.50 -9.94
C GLU A 51 -4.46 7.06 -10.23
N GLY A 52 -5.75 6.81 -10.46
CA GLY A 52 -6.25 5.50 -10.88
C GLY A 52 -5.62 5.03 -12.21
N LEU A 53 -5.51 5.92 -13.19
CA LEU A 53 -4.85 5.61 -14.47
C LEU A 53 -3.37 5.28 -14.27
N ALA A 54 -2.64 6.09 -13.50
CA ALA A 54 -1.22 5.87 -13.23
C ALA A 54 -0.99 4.52 -12.52
N ALA A 55 -1.86 4.13 -11.60
CA ALA A 55 -1.81 2.83 -10.93
C ALA A 55 -2.04 1.67 -11.92
N MET A 56 -3.00 1.80 -12.83
CA MET A 56 -3.24 0.80 -13.88
C MET A 56 -2.05 0.66 -14.82
N GLU A 57 -1.49 1.77 -15.30
CA GLU A 57 -0.30 1.75 -16.15
C GLU A 57 0.91 1.11 -15.44
N CYS A 58 1.06 1.35 -14.14
CA CYS A 58 2.11 0.74 -13.34
C CYS A 58 1.93 -0.79 -13.26
N ALA A 59 0.71 -1.25 -13.00
CA ALA A 59 0.39 -2.68 -12.99
C ALA A 59 0.69 -3.34 -14.35
N GLU A 60 0.34 -2.68 -15.46
CA GLU A 60 0.67 -3.17 -16.80
C GLU A 60 2.18 -3.27 -17.03
N LYS A 61 2.95 -2.28 -16.60
CA LYS A 61 4.43 -2.29 -16.68
C LYS A 61 5.02 -3.48 -15.90
N ILE A 62 4.50 -3.76 -14.70
CA ILE A 62 4.92 -4.91 -13.89
C ILE A 62 4.62 -6.21 -14.64
N LEU A 63 3.41 -6.37 -15.17
CA LEU A 63 3.02 -7.57 -15.93
C LEU A 63 3.89 -7.76 -17.19
N ALA A 64 4.22 -6.67 -17.89
CA ALA A 64 5.11 -6.71 -19.05
C ALA A 64 6.53 -7.15 -18.66
N ALA A 65 7.05 -6.64 -17.55
CA ALA A 65 8.37 -7.01 -17.03
C ALA A 65 8.43 -8.49 -16.66
N ILE A 66 7.45 -9.00 -15.90
CA ILE A 66 7.36 -10.42 -15.51
C ILE A 66 7.30 -11.32 -16.75
N LYS A 67 6.50 -10.96 -17.76
CA LYS A 67 6.39 -11.72 -19.01
C LYS A 67 7.71 -11.79 -19.78
N LYS A 68 8.49 -10.71 -19.78
CA LYS A 68 9.79 -10.61 -20.47
C LYS A 68 10.91 -11.34 -19.73
N HIS A 69 10.86 -11.36 -18.40
CA HIS A 69 11.90 -11.91 -17.53
C HIS A 69 11.36 -13.12 -16.76
N LYS A 70 10.98 -14.17 -17.50
CA LYS A 70 10.62 -15.44 -16.89
C LYS A 70 11.84 -16.03 -16.19
N TRP A 71 11.62 -16.51 -14.97
CA TRP A 71 12.61 -17.28 -14.24
C TRP A 71 12.63 -18.69 -14.85
N ASP A 72 13.72 -19.04 -15.54
CA ASP A 72 14.01 -20.42 -15.98
C ASP A 72 14.67 -21.21 -14.84
#